data_AF-A0A565AQ43-F1
#
_entry.id   AF-A0A565AQ43-F1
#
_cell.length_a   1.000
_cell.length_b   1.000
_cell.length_c   1.000
_cell.angle_alpha   90.00
_cell.angle_beta   90.00
_cell.angle_gamma   90.00
#
_symmetry.space_group_name_H-M   'P 1'
#
loop_
_entity.id
_entity.type
_entity.pdbx_description
1 polymer ?
#
loop_
_entity_poly.entity_id
_entity_poly.type
_entity_poly.pdbx_seq_one_letter_code
_entity_poly.pdbx_strand_id
1 'polypeptide(L)'
;MTLVFAACYTCSLCLVGFFSELNCLYTGHERIQDGTIALNAVQRRDARVSIDDMVTVRRFVPPENFDLTLLALELEFVRKGTTKNEEVDALLLSTQLKKKFINQVLTVGQRATFEYHGTNYIFTVNRAVVVEGQERSDGIERGTICKDTYFVFETSNANGIKVWFLISLLVLLPVFV
;
A
#
# COMPACT_ATOMS: atom_id res chain seq x y z
N MET A 1 -14.78 5.48 6.70
CA MET A 1 -15.20 5.95 5.35
C MET A 1 -13.97 6.25 4.49
N THR A 2 -13.38 5.22 3.87
CA THR A 2 -12.17 5.38 3.04
C THR A 2 -12.50 5.20 1.56
N LEU A 3 -12.83 6.31 0.88
CA LEU A 3 -13.09 6.33 -0.56
C LEU A 3 -11.77 6.56 -1.31
N VAL A 4 -11.36 5.61 -2.16
CA VAL A 4 -10.27 5.75 -3.13
C VAL A 4 -10.88 5.48 -4.51
N PHE A 5 -11.01 6.52 -5.35
CA PHE A 5 -11.72 6.49 -6.63
C PHE A 5 -11.10 7.40 -7.70
N ALA A 6 -10.78 6.83 -8.87
CA ALA A 6 -10.70 7.38 -10.24
C ALA A 6 -10.49 6.18 -11.21
N ALA A 7 -10.99 6.13 -12.48
CA ALA A 7 -11.37 4.89 -13.25
C ALA A 7 -10.40 4.19 -14.27
N CYS A 8 -10.27 2.85 -14.21
CA CYS A 8 -9.84 1.87 -15.26
C CYS A 8 -9.74 0.42 -14.71
N TYR A 9 -10.63 -0.49 -15.14
CA TYR A 9 -10.75 -1.84 -14.58
C TYR A 9 -9.61 -2.84 -14.91
N THR A 10 -8.61 -2.44 -15.69
CA THR A 10 -7.43 -3.27 -16.05
C THR A 10 -6.11 -2.50 -16.17
N CYS A 11 -6.07 -1.20 -15.83
CA CYS A 11 -4.83 -0.41 -15.91
C CYS A 11 -4.44 0.18 -14.56
N SER A 12 -3.24 -0.19 -14.12
CA SER A 12 -2.46 0.69 -13.25
C SER A 12 -2.05 1.92 -14.05
N LEU A 13 -2.08 3.09 -13.43
CA LEU A 13 -1.62 4.34 -14.02
C LEU A 13 -0.64 4.96 -13.03
N CYS A 14 0.50 5.41 -13.55
CA CYS A 14 1.52 6.11 -12.79
C CYS A 14 1.26 7.62 -12.93
N LEU A 15 1.02 8.27 -11.80
CA LEU A 15 1.10 9.72 -11.68
C LEU A 15 2.56 10.08 -11.49
N VAL A 16 3.09 10.90 -12.42
CA VAL A 16 4.44 11.46 -12.30
C VAL A 16 4.29 12.90 -11.82
N GLY A 17 4.42 13.09 -10.51
CA GLY A 17 4.58 14.40 -9.90
C GLY A 17 6.05 14.84 -9.99
N PHE A 18 6.32 16.14 -9.82
CA PHE A 18 7.67 16.73 -9.93
C PHE A 18 8.75 16.16 -8.98
N PHE A 19 8.42 15.20 -8.12
CA PHE A 19 9.37 14.55 -7.20
C PHE A 19 9.03 13.10 -6.81
N SER A 20 8.00 12.46 -7.38
CA SER A 20 7.57 11.11 -6.99
C SER A 20 6.69 10.40 -8.05
N GLU A 21 6.85 9.09 -8.15
CA GLU A 21 5.96 8.19 -8.91
C GLU A 21 4.90 7.59 -7.97
N LEU A 22 3.63 7.93 -8.20
CA LEU A 22 2.50 7.35 -7.47
C LEU A 22 1.74 6.39 -8.39
N ASN A 23 1.92 5.09 -8.17
CA ASN A 23 1.10 4.06 -8.81
C ASN A 23 -0.26 3.98 -8.10
N CYS A 24 -1.34 4.18 -8.87
CA CYS A 24 -2.70 4.05 -8.38
C CYS A 24 -3.49 3.05 -9.22
N LEU A 25 -4.57 2.50 -8.64
CA LEU A 25 -5.51 1.63 -9.35
C LEU A 25 -6.86 2.29 -9.59
N TYR A 26 -7.41 1.83 -10.72
CA TYR A 26 -8.45 2.43 -11.52
C TYR A 26 -9.97 2.24 -11.14
N THR A 27 -10.59 2.84 -10.11
CA THR A 27 -12.05 2.72 -9.79
C THR A 27 -12.92 3.99 -10.09
N GLY A 28 -13.89 3.93 -11.04
CA GLY A 28 -14.61 5.12 -11.57
C GLY A 28 -15.79 5.70 -10.78
N HIS A 29 -16.13 6.98 -11.03
CA HIS A 29 -17.22 7.68 -10.33
C HIS A 29 -17.84 8.84 -11.15
N GLU A 30 -19.17 8.87 -11.26
CA GLU A 30 -20.00 9.86 -12.00
C GLU A 30 -19.86 11.34 -11.56
N ARG A 31 -19.08 11.63 -10.51
CA ARG A 31 -18.89 12.97 -9.94
C ARG A 31 -17.52 13.58 -10.28
N ILE A 32 -16.67 12.82 -10.95
CA ILE A 32 -15.35 13.25 -11.41
C ILE A 32 -15.51 13.68 -12.86
N GLN A 33 -15.03 14.88 -13.20
CA GLN A 33 -15.10 15.40 -14.57
C GLN A 33 -14.03 14.74 -15.44
N ASP A 34 -14.32 14.54 -16.72
CA ASP A 34 -13.34 14.01 -17.66
C ASP A 34 -12.08 14.89 -17.70
N GLY A 35 -10.91 14.25 -17.71
CA GLY A 35 -9.61 14.95 -17.61
C GLY A 35 -9.18 15.33 -16.18
N THR A 36 -10.04 15.15 -15.16
CA THR A 36 -9.68 15.37 -13.75
C THR A 36 -9.39 14.05 -13.02
N ILE A 37 -8.53 14.11 -12.00
CA ILE A 37 -8.22 12.95 -11.13
C ILE A 37 -8.47 13.34 -9.68
N ALA A 38 -9.36 12.60 -9.01
CA ALA A 38 -9.58 12.73 -7.57
C ALA A 38 -8.51 11.95 -6.79
N LEU A 39 -7.79 12.65 -5.92
CA LEU A 39 -6.80 12.08 -5.00
C LEU A 39 -7.19 12.34 -3.55
N ASN A 40 -6.99 11.35 -2.69
CA ASN A 40 -7.18 11.51 -1.25
C ASN A 40 -6.06 12.40 -0.64
N ALA A 41 -6.26 12.87 0.60
CA ALA A 41 -5.33 13.82 1.23
C ALA A 41 -3.90 13.28 1.45
N VAL A 42 -3.72 11.96 1.58
CA VAL A 42 -2.40 11.32 1.70
C VAL A 42 -1.74 11.21 0.32
N GLN A 43 -2.46 10.72 -0.68
CA GLN A 43 -2.00 10.67 -2.08
C GLN A 43 -1.55 12.04 -2.59
N ARG A 44 -2.31 13.10 -2.31
CA ARG A 44 -1.92 14.49 -2.67
C ARG A 44 -0.63 14.94 -1.99
N ARG A 45 -0.45 14.59 -0.71
CA ARG A 45 0.77 14.92 0.05
C ARG A 45 1.99 14.19 -0.48
N ASP A 46 1.86 12.91 -0.82
CA ASP A 46 2.95 12.06 -1.30
C ASP A 46 3.33 12.39 -2.76
N ALA A 47 2.35 12.72 -3.61
CA ALA A 47 2.57 13.23 -4.96
C ALA A 47 3.00 14.72 -5.01
N ARG A 48 2.87 15.43 -3.87
CA ARG A 48 3.13 16.88 -3.70
C ARG A 48 2.29 17.77 -4.62
N VAL A 49 0.99 17.46 -4.74
CA VAL A 49 0.04 18.16 -5.61
C VAL A 49 -1.09 18.81 -4.81
N SER A 50 -1.46 20.00 -5.23
CA SER A 50 -2.58 20.79 -4.72
C SER A 50 -3.88 20.48 -5.49
N ILE A 51 -4.96 21.16 -5.14
CA ILE A 51 -6.18 21.18 -5.95
C ILE A 51 -5.88 22.05 -7.20
N ASP A 52 -6.37 21.62 -8.36
CA ASP A 52 -6.18 22.26 -9.68
C ASP A 52 -4.74 22.29 -10.23
N ASP A 53 -3.78 21.59 -9.60
CA ASP A 53 -2.43 21.39 -10.15
C ASP A 53 -2.47 20.52 -11.41
N MET A 54 -1.76 20.94 -12.46
CA MET A 54 -1.58 20.14 -13.68
C MET A 54 -0.55 19.02 -13.45
N VAL A 55 -0.99 17.76 -13.62
CA VAL A 55 -0.18 16.56 -13.43
C VAL A 55 0.01 15.79 -14.73
N THR A 56 1.18 15.17 -14.93
CA THR A 56 1.40 14.26 -16.06
C THR A 56 1.04 12.83 -15.65
N VAL A 57 0.14 12.22 -16.41
CA VAL A 57 -0.32 10.84 -16.21
C VAL A 57 0.28 9.96 -17.29
N ARG A 58 0.82 8.79 -16.91
CA ARG A 58 1.28 7.77 -17.87
C ARG A 58 0.64 6.42 -17.52
N ARG A 59 0.21 5.69 -18.55
CA ARG A 59 -0.24 4.29 -18.38
C ARG A 59 0.95 3.46 -17.91
N PHE A 60 0.79 2.79 -16.77
CA PHE A 60 1.75 1.83 -16.27
C PHE A 60 1.28 0.44 -16.67
N VAL A 61 2.13 -0.32 -17.33
CA VAL A 61 1.87 -1.74 -17.60
C VAL A 61 2.81 -2.52 -16.70
N PRO A 62 2.29 -3.23 -15.66
CA PRO A 62 3.09 -4.12 -14.84
C PRO A 62 3.90 -5.09 -15.72
N PRO A 63 5.21 -5.27 -15.47
CA PRO A 63 6.01 -6.31 -16.09
C PRO A 63 5.45 -7.73 -15.85
N GLU A 64 5.93 -8.70 -16.62
CA GLU A 64 5.70 -10.11 -16.30
C GLU A 64 6.31 -10.48 -14.94
N ASN A 65 5.64 -11.34 -14.19
CA ASN A 65 6.03 -11.79 -12.83
C ASN A 65 6.13 -10.68 -11.77
N PHE A 66 5.50 -9.52 -11.97
CA PHE A 66 5.53 -8.37 -11.05
C PHE A 66 4.74 -8.57 -9.72
N ASP A 67 4.35 -9.79 -9.38
CA ASP A 67 3.59 -10.10 -8.17
C ASP A 67 4.49 -10.13 -6.92
N LEU A 68 4.02 -9.50 -5.84
CA LEU A 68 4.74 -9.41 -4.58
C LEU A 68 4.73 -10.76 -3.87
N THR A 69 5.93 -11.26 -3.56
CA THR A 69 6.15 -12.36 -2.61
C THR A 69 6.08 -11.85 -1.18
N LEU A 70 6.68 -10.69 -0.88
CA LEU A 70 6.70 -10.09 0.46
C LEU A 70 6.51 -8.57 0.40
N LEU A 71 5.76 -8.04 1.37
CA LEU A 71 5.54 -6.61 1.57
C LEU A 71 5.74 -6.28 3.07
N ALA A 72 6.73 -5.44 3.38
CA ALA A 72 6.97 -4.94 4.73
C ALA A 72 6.32 -3.56 4.91
N LEU A 73 5.51 -3.41 5.95
CA LEU A 73 4.69 -2.23 6.22
C LEU A 73 4.93 -1.69 7.63
N GLU A 74 5.30 -0.42 7.77
CA GLU A 74 5.22 0.28 9.06
C GLU A 74 3.78 0.77 9.31
N LEU A 75 3.26 0.58 10.53
CA LEU A 75 1.93 1.05 10.94
C LEU A 75 1.97 2.30 11.83
N GLU A 76 1.17 3.30 11.47
CA GLU A 76 0.91 4.52 12.25
C GLU A 76 -0.61 4.72 12.47
N PHE A 77 -1.01 5.33 13.58
CA PHE A 77 -2.37 5.89 13.74
C PHE A 77 -2.54 7.18 12.93
N VAL A 78 -3.69 7.36 12.26
CA VAL A 78 -4.03 8.65 11.60
C VAL A 78 -4.08 9.82 12.58
N ARG A 79 -4.47 9.56 13.84
CA ARG A 79 -4.43 10.53 14.94
C ARG A 79 -3.38 10.12 15.97
N LYS A 80 -2.32 10.92 16.08
CA LYS A 80 -1.30 10.77 17.13
C LYS A 80 -1.90 11.18 18.48
N GLY A 81 -1.58 10.46 19.55
CA GLY A 81 -2.12 10.70 20.90
C GLY A 81 -3.23 9.75 21.35
N THR A 82 -3.54 8.68 20.60
CA THR A 82 -4.41 7.60 21.07
C THR A 82 -3.70 6.81 22.17
N THR A 83 -4.04 7.05 23.44
CA THR A 83 -3.45 6.38 24.63
C THR A 83 -3.95 4.94 24.85
N LYS A 84 -4.64 4.35 23.86
CA LYS A 84 -5.05 2.96 23.89
C LYS A 84 -3.97 2.12 23.21
N ASN A 85 -3.40 1.18 23.95
CA ASN A 85 -2.70 0.05 23.33
C ASN A 85 -3.74 -0.74 22.53
N GLU A 86 -3.64 -0.72 21.20
CA GLU A 86 -4.44 -1.60 20.35
C GLU A 86 -3.65 -2.84 19.99
N GLU A 87 -4.32 -3.98 20.15
CA GLU A 87 -3.79 -5.30 19.80
C GLU A 87 -4.30 -5.68 18.41
N VAL A 88 -3.37 -5.90 17.49
CA VAL A 88 -3.65 -6.09 16.05
C VAL A 88 -3.18 -7.47 15.63
N ASP A 89 -4.10 -8.35 15.26
CA ASP A 89 -3.76 -9.66 14.68
C ASP A 89 -3.22 -9.49 13.25
N ALA A 90 -1.97 -9.91 13.03
CA ALA A 90 -1.28 -9.84 11.74
C ALA A 90 -1.97 -10.66 10.63
N LEU A 91 -2.58 -11.80 10.96
CA LEU A 91 -3.24 -12.68 10.00
C LEU A 91 -4.59 -12.08 9.55
N LEU A 92 -5.35 -11.53 10.50
CA LEU A 92 -6.60 -10.84 10.18
C LEU A 92 -6.34 -9.52 9.44
N LEU A 93 -5.34 -8.74 9.86
CA LEU A 93 -4.96 -7.50 9.19
C LEU A 93 -4.47 -7.77 7.76
N SER A 94 -3.55 -8.71 7.55
CA SER A 94 -3.09 -9.07 6.19
C SER A 94 -4.23 -9.57 5.30
N THR A 95 -5.18 -10.32 5.85
CA THR A 95 -6.40 -10.73 5.13
C THR A 95 -7.26 -9.53 4.71
N GLN A 96 -7.42 -8.52 5.58
CA GLN A 96 -8.16 -7.29 5.26
C GLN A 96 -7.41 -6.43 4.22
N LEU A 97 -6.09 -6.29 4.35
CA LEU A 97 -5.27 -5.55 3.39
C LEU A 97 -5.29 -6.24 2.01
N LYS A 98 -5.17 -7.58 1.94
CA LYS A 98 -5.39 -8.33 0.68
C LYS A 98 -6.75 -8.02 0.08
N LYS A 99 -7.85 -8.17 0.85
CA LYS A 99 -9.21 -7.88 0.34
C LYS A 99 -9.38 -6.44 -0.19
N LYS A 100 -8.71 -5.47 0.42
CA LYS A 100 -8.82 -4.05 0.04
C LYS A 100 -7.87 -3.63 -1.09
N PHE A 101 -6.68 -4.21 -1.16
CA PHE A 101 -5.58 -3.78 -2.02
C PHE A 101 -5.10 -4.83 -3.03
N ILE A 102 -5.82 -5.96 -3.21
CA ILE A 102 -5.51 -6.94 -4.25
C ILE A 102 -5.44 -6.28 -5.64
N ASN A 103 -4.47 -6.73 -6.45
CA ASN A 103 -4.11 -6.19 -7.75
C ASN A 103 -3.61 -4.73 -7.74
N GLN A 104 -3.49 -4.07 -6.59
CA GLN A 104 -2.85 -2.75 -6.50
C GLN A 104 -1.34 -2.89 -6.53
N VAL A 105 -0.68 -2.02 -7.29
CA VAL A 105 0.76 -1.85 -7.27
C VAL A 105 1.12 -0.97 -6.08
N LEU A 106 2.07 -1.44 -5.26
CA LEU A 106 2.67 -0.65 -4.18
C LEU A 106 4.16 -0.43 -4.44
N THR A 107 4.63 0.76 -4.09
CA THR A 107 6.03 1.19 -4.18
C THR A 107 6.58 1.50 -2.78
N VAL A 108 7.85 1.21 -2.51
CA VAL A 108 8.51 1.61 -1.25
C VAL A 108 8.46 3.13 -1.05
N GLY A 109 8.21 3.54 0.19
CA GLY A 109 7.94 4.92 0.58
C GLY A 109 6.48 5.38 0.38
N GLN A 110 5.65 4.63 -0.35
CA GLN A 110 4.24 4.96 -0.53
C GLN A 110 3.47 4.82 0.78
N ARG A 111 2.54 5.75 1.03
CA ARG A 111 1.70 5.75 2.23
C ARG A 111 0.23 5.64 1.85
N ALA A 112 -0.52 4.83 2.59
CA ALA A 112 -1.94 4.63 2.32
C ALA A 112 -2.75 4.45 3.60
N THR A 113 -4.00 4.89 3.56
CA THR A 113 -4.93 4.82 4.69
C THR A 113 -5.85 3.60 4.62
N PHE A 114 -6.10 2.99 5.77
CA PHE A 114 -7.10 1.95 5.90
C PHE A 114 -7.82 2.02 7.25
N GLU A 115 -8.98 1.38 7.29
CA GLU A 115 -9.83 1.30 8.47
C GLU A 115 -9.88 -0.18 8.87
N TYR A 116 -9.62 -0.45 10.16
CA TYR A 116 -9.63 -1.80 10.72
C TYR A 116 -10.24 -1.72 12.13
N HIS A 117 -11.30 -2.50 12.37
CA HIS A 117 -12.16 -2.42 13.56
C HIS A 117 -12.63 -1.00 13.97
N GLY A 118 -12.82 -0.10 12.99
CA GLY A 118 -13.25 1.29 13.21
C GLY A 118 -12.10 2.27 13.49
N THR A 119 -10.90 1.79 13.78
CA THR A 119 -9.70 2.63 13.88
C THR A 119 -9.10 2.87 12.49
N ASN A 120 -8.67 4.10 12.25
CA ASN A 120 -8.05 4.51 10.98
C ASN A 120 -6.53 4.58 11.14
N TYR A 121 -5.83 3.82 10.31
CA TYR A 121 -4.38 3.69 10.28
C TYR A 121 -3.81 4.22 8.96
N ILE A 122 -2.53 4.57 8.99
CA ILE A 122 -1.68 4.76 7.83
C ILE A 122 -0.69 3.59 7.83
N PHE A 123 -0.48 2.95 6.69
CA PHE A 123 0.75 2.17 6.48
C PHE A 123 1.73 2.95 5.59
N THR A 124 3.02 2.76 5.84
CA THR A 124 4.13 3.15 4.96
C THR A 124 4.77 1.88 4.44
N VAL A 125 5.03 1.78 3.13
CA VAL A 125 5.72 0.62 2.54
C VAL A 125 7.22 0.73 2.77
N ASN A 126 7.79 -0.16 3.57
CA ASN A 126 9.23 -0.16 3.90
C ASN A 126 10.05 -1.04 2.96
N ARG A 127 9.50 -2.19 2.54
CA ARG A 127 10.09 -3.07 1.51
C ARG A 127 9.01 -3.69 0.65
N ALA A 128 9.33 -3.88 -0.62
CA ALA A 128 8.50 -4.63 -1.56
C ALA A 128 9.40 -5.66 -2.24
N VAL A 129 9.05 -6.94 -2.19
CA VAL A 129 9.84 -8.04 -2.75
C VAL A 129 8.98 -8.80 -3.75
N VAL A 130 9.46 -8.87 -4.99
CA VAL A 130 8.92 -9.67 -6.10
C VAL A 130 9.71 -10.99 -6.18
N VAL A 131 9.17 -12.01 -6.85
CA VAL A 131 9.78 -13.35 -6.98
C VAL A 131 11.26 -13.26 -7.41
N GLU A 132 12.11 -14.09 -6.82
CA GLU A 132 13.56 -14.13 -7.10
C GLU A 132 13.86 -14.40 -8.58
N GLY A 133 14.83 -13.67 -9.14
CA GLY A 133 15.32 -13.86 -10.52
C GLY A 133 15.08 -12.69 -11.49
N GLN A 134 14.35 -11.65 -11.09
CA GLN A 134 14.24 -10.40 -11.87
C GLN A 134 15.03 -9.25 -11.23
N GLU A 135 16.08 -8.78 -11.92
CA GLU A 135 16.74 -7.53 -11.56
C GLU A 135 15.82 -6.33 -11.84
N ARG A 136 15.73 -5.41 -10.87
CA ARG A 136 14.93 -4.19 -10.98
C ARG A 136 15.67 -3.15 -11.83
N SER A 137 15.30 -3.05 -13.09
CA SER A 137 15.94 -2.18 -14.08
C SER A 137 15.87 -0.68 -13.77
N ASP A 138 14.97 -0.26 -12.88
CA ASP A 138 14.77 1.12 -12.43
C ASP A 138 15.32 1.40 -11.01
N GLY A 139 15.78 0.37 -10.30
CA GLY A 139 16.20 0.49 -8.89
C GLY A 139 15.05 0.79 -7.90
N ILE A 140 13.79 0.79 -8.34
CA ILE A 140 12.63 1.12 -7.51
C ILE A 140 11.99 -0.16 -7.00
N GLU A 141 11.91 -0.30 -5.67
CA GLU A 141 11.20 -1.43 -5.07
C GLU A 141 9.68 -1.26 -5.21
N ARG A 142 9.07 -2.03 -6.11
CA ARG A 142 7.62 -2.08 -6.33
C ARG A 142 7.13 -3.44 -6.81
N GLY A 143 5.82 -3.68 -6.69
CA GLY A 143 5.14 -4.88 -7.18
C GLY A 143 3.61 -4.85 -6.93
N THR A 144 2.89 -5.81 -7.52
CA THR A 144 1.44 -6.01 -7.37
C THR A 144 1.10 -6.88 -6.16
N ILE A 145 0.12 -6.51 -5.33
CA ILE A 145 -0.40 -7.41 -4.30
C ILE A 145 -1.22 -8.53 -4.96
N CYS A 146 -0.77 -9.78 -4.80
CA CYS A 146 -1.49 -10.97 -5.21
C CYS A 146 -2.10 -11.71 -4.00
N LYS A 147 -2.69 -12.90 -4.23
CA LYS A 147 -3.26 -13.72 -3.16
C LYS A 147 -2.19 -14.25 -2.20
N ASP A 148 -1.01 -14.52 -2.71
CA ASP A 148 0.06 -15.24 -2.01
C ASP A 148 1.07 -14.29 -1.34
N THR A 149 0.99 -12.98 -1.61
CA THR A 149 1.83 -11.95 -0.97
C THR A 149 1.84 -12.07 0.55
N TYR A 150 3.02 -12.23 1.13
CA TYR A 150 3.22 -12.24 2.58
C TYR A 150 3.37 -10.82 3.12
N PHE A 151 2.72 -10.53 4.25
CA PHE A 151 2.75 -9.20 4.88
C PHE A 151 3.56 -9.26 6.16
N VAL A 152 4.62 -8.45 6.23
CA VAL A 152 5.40 -8.21 7.45
C VAL A 152 4.96 -6.86 8.01
N PHE A 153 4.60 -6.82 9.29
CA PHE A 153 4.22 -5.58 9.97
C PHE A 153 5.34 -5.16 10.91
N GLU A 154 5.84 -3.95 10.68
CA GLU A 154 6.82 -3.28 11.52
C GLU A 154 6.09 -2.23 12.36
N THR A 155 6.41 -2.13 13.65
CA THR A 155 5.91 -1.07 14.52
C THR A 155 7.06 -0.46 15.27
N SER A 156 7.16 0.87 15.25
CA SER A 156 8.03 1.59 16.18
C SER A 156 7.41 1.57 17.59
N ASN A 157 8.21 1.23 18.61
CA ASN A 157 7.77 1.10 20.02
C ASN A 157 7.08 2.36 20.58
N ALA A 158 7.22 3.51 19.92
CA ALA A 158 6.58 4.78 20.29
C ALA A 158 5.11 4.90 19.87
N ASN A 159 4.61 4.04 18.96
CA ASN A 159 3.29 4.21 18.34
C ASN A 159 2.12 3.55 19.11
N GLY A 160 2.37 2.73 20.14
CA GLY A 160 1.32 2.08 20.94
C GLY A 160 0.53 0.98 20.23
N ILE A 161 0.91 0.61 19.00
CA ILE A 161 0.33 -0.51 18.24
C ILE A 161 1.10 -1.78 18.61
N LYS A 162 0.39 -2.80 19.08
CA LYS A 162 0.98 -4.12 19.39
C LYS A 162 0.47 -5.14 18.39
N VAL A 163 1.31 -5.48 17.42
CA VAL A 163 1.00 -6.54 16.46
C VAL A 163 1.22 -7.90 17.11
N TRP A 164 0.16 -8.69 17.16
CA TRP A 164 0.24 -10.10 17.54
C TRP A 164 0.33 -10.95 16.28
N PHE A 165 1.40 -11.72 16.20
CA PHE A 165 1.45 -12.88 15.34
C PHE A 165 0.81 -14.02 16.13
N LEU A 166 -0.37 -14.48 15.70
CA LEU A 166 -0.85 -15.80 16.12
C LEU A 166 0.18 -16.81 15.61
N ILE A 167 1.03 -17.28 16.52
CA ILE A 167 1.84 -18.47 16.32
C ILE A 167 0.87 -19.65 16.31
N SER A 168 0.17 -19.83 15.19
CA SER A 168 -0.36 -21.13 14.80
C SER A 168 0.84 -22.06 14.75
N LEU A 169 0.92 -22.92 15.75
CA LEU A 169 2.08 -23.69 16.20
C LEU A 169 2.51 -24.77 15.19
N LEU A 170 2.80 -24.42 13.93
CA LEU A 170 3.12 -25.36 12.86
C LEU A 170 3.74 -24.75 11.57
N VAL A 171 4.63 -23.77 11.69
CA VAL A 171 5.69 -23.57 10.66
C VAL A 171 7.04 -23.47 11.35
N LEU A 172 7.71 -24.61 11.45
CA LEU A 172 9.10 -24.68 11.85
C LEU A 172 9.97 -24.05 10.75
N LEU A 173 10.79 -23.07 11.14
CA LEU A 173 12.08 -22.80 10.50
C LEU A 173 12.88 -24.13 10.45
N PRO A 174 13.67 -24.40 9.38
CA PRO A 174 14.93 -23.67 9.23
C PRO A 174 15.45 -23.46 7.79
N VAL A 175 15.73 -22.21 7.43
CA VAL A 175 16.83 -21.88 6.48
C VAL A 175 17.57 -20.64 6.97
N PHE A 176 18.40 -20.83 7.99
CA PHE A 176 19.56 -19.97 8.30
C PHE A 176 20.62 -20.85 8.99
N VAL A 177 21.46 -21.46 8.16
CA VAL A 177 22.80 -21.99 8.47
C VAL A 177 23.68 -21.62 7.30
#